data_AF-A0A9W7IJD9-F1
#
_entry.id   AF-A0A9W7IJD9-F1
#
_cell.length_a   1.000
_cell.length_b   1.000
_cell.length_c   1.000
_cell.angle_alpha   90.00
_cell.angle_beta   90.00
_cell.angle_gamma   90.00
#
_symmetry.space_group_name_H-M   'P 1'
#
loop_
_entity.id
_entity.type
_entity.pdbx_description
1 polymer ?
#
loop_
_entity_poly.entity_id
_entity_poly.type
_entity_poly.pdbx_seq_one_letter_code
_entity_poly.pdbx_strand_id
1 'polypeptide(L)'
;MAIKGNSGELKTRSSVSIFIVIGLCCFFYILGAWQRSGFGKGDKIASAITKQTDCGVLLNLNYETHHGDDVVMADGSDTTAKEFLPCGEKYIDYTPCHDQMRAMTFPRDNMIYRERHCPPEEEKLQCLIPAPKGYATPFPWPKSRDYVPFANAPYKSLTVEKAVQNWIQYEGNVFRFPGGGTQFPQGADTYINQLASMIPMDNGMVRTALDTGCGVASLGAYLFEKNVITMSFAPRDSHEAQVQFALERGVPALIGVLGTIKMPFPSRAFDMVHCSRCLIPWGENDGMYMMEVDRVLRPGGYWVLSGPPINWRMHYQAWQRPRKELEEEQRKIEEIAKLLCWEKEHEMGEIAVWRKRTSYDSCRQQDKPTLCESSYADDVWYKKMEACTTPYPEKTEQDGVAGGEWKPFPNRLNAIPFRISSGSVIGVSVNMYQEDVRIWEKHVKAYKSINNIIDSGRFRNIMDMNAGLGSFAAALESPKLWVMNVMPTIAEKDTLGVIYERGLIGIYHDWCEAFSTYPRTYDLIHANGIFRLYMNKCKAEDILLEMDRILRPEGSVIIRDQVSVLIKVKQIVGGMRWNTRMVDHEDGPLVSEKVLFAVKKYWVVGDNNTTDNKKNNVRD
;
A
#
# COMPACT_ATOMS: atom_id res chain seq x y z
N MET A 1 67.15 34.56 41.82
CA MET A 1 68.30 33.69 41.58
C MET A 1 68.15 33.05 40.21
N ALA A 2 69.09 33.35 39.31
CA ALA A 2 69.34 32.58 38.09
C ALA A 2 70.04 31.23 38.49
N ILE A 3 70.26 30.17 37.71
CA ILE A 3 70.48 29.87 36.28
C ILE A 3 70.20 28.34 36.15
N LYS A 4 69.60 27.78 35.08
CA LYS A 4 70.22 27.06 33.91
C LYS A 4 69.03 26.41 33.18
N GLY A 5 68.78 26.52 31.88
CA GLY A 5 69.68 26.58 30.73
C GLY A 5 69.82 25.18 30.13
N ASN A 6 69.00 24.81 29.13
CA ASN A 6 69.47 23.89 28.09
C ASN A 6 68.74 24.05 26.75
N SER A 7 69.50 23.77 25.70
CA SER A 7 69.40 24.21 24.31
C SER A 7 68.59 23.29 23.39
N GLY A 8 68.04 23.92 22.35
CA GLY A 8 67.65 23.42 21.02
C GLY A 8 67.76 21.93 20.67
N GLU A 9 66.64 21.41 20.14
CA GLU A 9 66.66 20.32 19.15
C GLU A 9 65.61 20.61 18.05
N LEU A 10 66.10 21.13 16.93
CA LEU A 10 65.42 21.11 15.63
C LEU A 10 65.28 19.65 15.18
N LYS A 11 64.18 18.99 15.57
CA LYS A 11 63.82 17.68 15.00
C LYS A 11 63.29 17.88 13.58
N THR A 12 64.20 17.68 12.63
CA THR A 12 63.91 17.33 11.24
C THR A 12 62.73 16.35 11.18
N ARG A 13 61.57 16.80 10.69
CA ARG A 13 60.49 15.91 10.28
C ARG A 13 61.07 14.98 9.22
N SER A 14 61.32 13.73 9.62
CA SER A 14 61.81 12.67 8.74
C SER A 14 60.97 12.66 7.47
N SER A 15 61.62 12.85 6.32
CA SER A 15 61.03 12.77 4.98
C SER A 15 60.25 11.48 4.77
N VAL A 16 60.61 10.41 5.50
CA VAL A 16 59.92 9.11 5.51
C VAL A 16 58.48 9.22 5.98
N SER A 17 58.16 10.07 6.97
CA SER A 17 56.79 10.23 7.47
C SER A 17 55.87 10.88 6.43
N ILE A 18 56.41 11.79 5.62
CA ILE A 18 55.66 12.44 4.53
C ILE A 18 55.40 11.43 3.40
N PHE A 19 56.39 10.60 3.04
CA PHE A 19 56.20 9.54 2.05
C PHE A 19 55.20 8.47 2.49
N ILE A 20 55.14 8.13 3.78
CA ILE A 20 54.13 7.18 4.31
C ILE A 20 52.72 7.77 4.20
N VAL A 21 52.53 9.04 4.56
CA VAL A 21 51.22 9.71 4.47
C VAL A 21 50.77 9.84 3.02
N ILE A 22 51.68 10.25 2.11
CA ILE A 22 51.37 10.32 0.67
C ILE A 22 51.08 8.92 0.13
N GLY A 23 51.84 7.90 0.51
CA GLY A 23 51.61 6.51 0.13
C GLY A 23 50.25 5.99 0.58
N LEU A 24 49.83 6.29 1.81
CA LEU A 24 48.50 5.95 2.33
C LEU A 24 47.40 6.71 1.60
N CYS A 25 47.57 8.02 1.36
CA CYS A 25 46.60 8.82 0.60
C CYS A 25 46.47 8.31 -0.85
N CYS A 26 47.57 7.99 -1.53
CA CYS A 26 47.55 7.39 -2.86
C CYS A 26 46.94 5.99 -2.84
N PHE A 27 47.23 5.18 -1.83
CA PHE A 27 46.63 3.85 -1.66
C PHE A 27 45.12 3.94 -1.48
N PHE A 28 44.61 4.81 -0.59
CA PHE A 28 43.17 5.00 -0.40
C PHE A 28 42.50 5.69 -1.58
N TYR A 29 43.21 6.57 -2.30
CA TYR A 29 42.70 7.16 -3.55
C TYR A 29 42.58 6.11 -4.65
N ILE A 30 43.58 5.24 -4.82
CA ILE A 30 43.54 4.13 -5.78
C ILE A 30 42.51 3.09 -5.36
N LEU A 31 42.38 2.78 -4.06
CA LEU A 31 41.35 1.87 -3.55
C LEU A 31 39.94 2.44 -3.77
N GLY A 32 39.75 3.74 -3.53
CA GLY A 32 38.49 4.45 -3.80
C GLY A 32 38.18 4.58 -5.30
N ALA A 33 39.20 4.79 -6.13
CA ALA A 33 39.07 4.78 -7.58
C ALA A 33 38.78 3.36 -8.12
N TRP A 34 39.37 2.32 -7.52
CA TRP A 34 39.12 0.92 -7.87
C TRP A 34 37.73 0.45 -7.46
N GLN A 35 37.24 0.90 -6.30
CA GLN A 35 35.85 0.70 -5.89
C GLN A 35 34.87 1.48 -6.79
N ARG A 36 35.22 2.69 -7.25
CA ARG A 36 34.43 3.46 -8.22
C ARG A 36 34.52 2.92 -9.66
N SER A 37 35.58 2.22 -10.04
CA SER A 37 35.71 1.55 -11.34
C SER A 37 35.05 0.18 -11.40
N GLY A 38 34.38 -0.26 -10.32
CA GLY A 38 33.55 -1.45 -10.28
C GLY A 38 32.23 -1.32 -11.06
N PHE A 39 32.29 -0.81 -12.29
CA PHE A 39 31.20 -0.90 -13.25
C PHE A 39 31.05 -2.38 -13.64
N GLY A 40 29.91 -3.01 -13.33
CA GLY A 40 29.54 -4.32 -13.90
C GLY A 40 29.57 -5.56 -12.99
N LYS A 41 29.72 -5.45 -11.66
CA LYS A 41 29.45 -6.60 -10.75
C LYS A 41 27.98 -6.69 -10.31
N GLY A 42 27.32 -5.56 -10.09
CA GLY A 42 25.88 -5.51 -9.76
C GLY A 42 24.99 -5.94 -10.94
N ASP A 43 25.39 -5.59 -12.17
CA ASP A 43 24.67 -5.96 -13.39
C ASP A 43 24.64 -7.46 -13.61
N LYS A 44 25.69 -8.19 -13.21
CA LYS A 44 25.70 -9.65 -13.28
C LYS A 44 24.72 -10.27 -12.30
N ILE A 45 24.47 -9.68 -11.14
CA ILE A 45 23.53 -10.23 -10.14
C ILE A 45 22.08 -9.92 -10.56
N ALA A 46 21.80 -8.67 -10.95
CA ALA A 46 20.48 -8.30 -11.45
C ALA A 46 20.15 -9.05 -12.74
N SER A 47 21.05 -9.05 -13.74
CA SER A 47 20.84 -9.75 -15.02
C SER A 47 20.82 -11.28 -14.88
N ALA A 48 21.66 -11.89 -14.02
CA ALA A 48 21.61 -13.35 -13.83
C ALA A 48 20.35 -13.81 -13.08
N ILE A 49 19.84 -13.02 -12.14
CA ILE A 49 18.58 -13.31 -11.46
C ILE A 49 17.41 -13.08 -12.41
N THR A 50 17.39 -11.97 -13.16
CA THR A 50 16.36 -11.71 -14.19
C THR A 50 16.34 -12.80 -15.25
N LYS A 51 17.50 -13.31 -15.70
CA LYS A 51 17.59 -14.47 -16.61
C LYS A 51 17.18 -15.80 -15.97
N GLN A 52 17.37 -15.98 -14.67
CA GLN A 52 16.86 -17.17 -13.95
C GLN A 52 15.35 -17.12 -13.70
N THR A 53 14.75 -15.94 -13.74
CA THR A 53 13.30 -15.73 -13.62
C THR A 53 12.57 -15.55 -14.96
N ASP A 54 13.29 -15.67 -16.07
CA ASP A 54 12.75 -15.59 -17.42
C ASP A 54 12.04 -16.92 -17.75
N CYS A 55 10.81 -17.07 -17.25
CA CYS A 55 9.93 -18.19 -17.56
C CYS A 55 9.05 -17.83 -18.76
N GLY A 56 9.05 -18.72 -19.76
CA GLY A 56 8.41 -18.56 -21.05
C GLY A 56 7.05 -17.87 -20.99
N VAL A 57 7.02 -16.63 -21.46
CA VAL A 57 5.81 -15.96 -21.90
C VAL A 57 5.11 -16.89 -22.90
N LEU A 58 3.80 -17.09 -22.69
CA LEU A 58 2.89 -17.74 -23.64
C LEU A 58 2.95 -17.02 -24.99
N LEU A 59 3.90 -17.42 -25.83
CA LEU A 59 3.92 -17.11 -27.24
C LEU A 59 3.27 -18.30 -27.96
N ASN A 60 2.18 -18.00 -28.67
CA ASN A 60 1.32 -18.90 -29.45
C ASN A 60 0.26 -19.71 -28.70
N LEU A 61 -0.91 -19.11 -28.49
CA LEU A 61 -2.19 -19.85 -28.49
C LEU A 61 -3.31 -18.96 -29.03
N ASN A 62 -3.58 -19.04 -30.33
CA ASN A 62 -4.81 -18.54 -30.92
C ASN A 62 -5.78 -19.73 -31.00
N TYR A 63 -6.73 -19.80 -30.07
CA TYR A 63 -7.90 -20.66 -30.16
C TYR A 63 -9.12 -19.76 -30.02
N GLU A 64 -9.76 -19.47 -31.14
CA GLU A 64 -11.08 -18.87 -31.16
C GLU A 64 -12.08 -19.90 -30.60
N THR A 65 -12.83 -19.51 -29.58
CA THR A 65 -14.01 -20.24 -29.14
C THR A 65 -15.10 -20.04 -30.20
N HIS A 66 -15.40 -21.09 -30.97
CA HIS A 66 -16.47 -21.10 -31.96
C HIS A 66 -17.84 -21.10 -31.28
N HIS A 67 -18.39 -19.92 -31.01
CA HIS A 67 -19.83 -19.72 -30.83
C HIS A 67 -20.24 -18.46 -31.58
N GLY A 68 -20.30 -18.60 -32.91
CA GLY A 68 -21.13 -17.77 -33.76
C GLY A 68 -22.50 -18.44 -33.87
N ASP A 69 -23.53 -17.68 -33.51
CA ASP A 69 -24.90 -17.66 -34.04
C ASP A 69 -25.85 -17.24 -32.91
N ASP A 70 -26.61 -16.16 -33.16
CA ASP A 70 -27.52 -15.43 -32.27
C ASP A 70 -26.96 -14.30 -31.38
N VAL A 71 -25.96 -13.57 -31.88
CA VAL A 71 -25.86 -12.12 -31.57
C VAL A 71 -26.03 -11.37 -32.87
N VAL A 72 -27.09 -10.56 -32.94
CA VAL A 72 -27.39 -9.64 -34.04
C VAL A 72 -26.09 -8.95 -34.47
N MET A 73 -25.68 -9.24 -35.70
CA MET A 73 -24.60 -8.55 -36.40
C MET A 73 -24.98 -7.07 -36.47
N ALA A 74 -24.48 -6.28 -35.52
CA ALA A 74 -24.32 -4.86 -35.72
C ALA A 74 -23.23 -4.70 -36.77
N ASP A 75 -23.58 -3.99 -37.83
CA ASP A 75 -22.80 -3.66 -39.02
C ASP A 75 -21.27 -3.76 -38.88
N GLY A 76 -20.68 -4.38 -39.89
CA GLY A 76 -19.25 -4.47 -40.10
C GLY A 76 -18.62 -3.10 -40.38
N SER A 77 -18.39 -2.33 -39.33
CA SER A 77 -17.24 -1.44 -39.28
C SER A 77 -16.07 -2.22 -38.68
N ASP A 78 -15.06 -2.43 -39.50
CA ASP A 78 -13.69 -2.70 -39.09
C ASP A 78 -13.21 -1.51 -38.25
N THR A 79 -13.71 -1.38 -37.01
CA THR A 79 -13.30 -0.33 -36.09
C THR A 79 -11.99 -0.78 -35.49
N THR A 80 -10.90 -0.44 -36.17
CA THR A 80 -9.55 -0.48 -35.61
C THR A 80 -9.59 0.05 -34.18
N ALA A 81 -9.21 -0.79 -33.21
CA ALA A 81 -9.23 -0.41 -31.81
C ALA A 81 -8.53 0.94 -31.62
N LYS A 82 -9.17 1.89 -30.93
CA LYS A 82 -8.62 3.22 -30.66
C LYS A 82 -7.25 3.06 -29.99
N GLU A 83 -6.18 3.45 -30.68
CA GLU A 83 -4.84 3.35 -30.13
C GLU A 83 -4.63 4.36 -29.01
N PHE A 84 -4.12 3.91 -27.86
CA PHE A 84 -3.76 4.78 -26.75
C PHE A 84 -2.28 5.14 -26.82
N LEU A 85 -2.01 6.44 -27.03
CA LEU A 85 -0.64 6.95 -27.12
C LEU A 85 0.04 6.96 -25.74
N PRO A 86 1.38 6.88 -25.68
CA PRO A 86 2.14 7.14 -24.47
C PRO A 86 1.95 8.57 -23.94
N CYS A 87 1.83 8.71 -22.61
CA CYS A 87 2.01 9.98 -21.95
C CYS A 87 3.49 10.41 -21.98
N GLY A 88 3.75 11.71 -21.89
CA GLY A 88 5.13 12.24 -21.83
C GLY A 88 5.90 11.81 -20.57
N GLU A 89 7.24 11.84 -20.63
CA GLU A 89 8.15 11.38 -19.54
C GLU A 89 7.83 12.01 -18.17
N LYS A 90 7.36 13.27 -18.13
CA LYS A 90 6.98 13.95 -16.89
C LYS A 90 5.87 13.26 -16.08
N TYR A 91 5.12 12.34 -16.70
CA TYR A 91 4.01 11.62 -16.06
C TYR A 91 4.40 10.23 -15.54
N ILE A 92 5.69 9.85 -15.56
CA ILE A 92 6.15 8.53 -15.07
C ILE A 92 5.65 8.24 -13.65
N ASP A 93 5.62 9.23 -12.76
CA ASP A 93 5.11 9.08 -11.38
C ASP A 93 3.83 9.87 -11.13
N TYR A 94 3.00 9.96 -12.17
CA TYR A 94 1.72 10.66 -12.12
C TYR A 94 0.75 10.00 -11.14
N THR A 95 0.36 10.77 -10.12
CA THR A 95 -0.67 10.42 -9.13
C THR A 95 -1.79 11.46 -9.25
N PRO A 96 -2.82 11.23 -10.07
CA PRO A 96 -3.73 12.28 -10.51
C PRO A 96 -4.37 13.07 -9.36
N CYS A 97 -4.86 12.35 -8.34
CA CYS A 97 -5.53 12.96 -7.19
C CYS A 97 -4.59 13.44 -6.09
N HIS A 98 -3.27 13.31 -6.29
CA HIS A 98 -2.23 13.75 -5.36
C HIS A 98 -1.19 14.59 -6.10
N ASP A 99 -1.61 15.27 -7.17
CA ASP A 99 -0.73 16.15 -7.95
C ASP A 99 -0.25 17.32 -7.10
N GLN A 100 1.06 17.57 -7.09
CA GLN A 100 1.66 18.57 -6.22
C GLN A 100 1.25 19.99 -6.61
N MET A 101 1.14 20.31 -7.91
CA MET A 101 0.77 21.67 -8.33
C MET A 101 -0.66 21.99 -7.92
N ARG A 102 -1.58 21.04 -8.14
CA ARG A 102 -2.97 21.13 -7.70
C ARG A 102 -3.07 21.21 -6.18
N ALA A 103 -2.40 20.33 -5.45
CA ALA A 103 -2.35 20.35 -3.98
C ALA A 103 -2.01 21.75 -3.44
N MET A 104 -1.03 22.43 -4.05
CA MET A 104 -0.58 23.75 -3.59
C MET A 104 -1.59 24.89 -3.77
N THR A 105 -2.71 24.68 -4.48
CA THR A 105 -3.79 25.67 -4.62
C THR A 105 -4.80 25.64 -3.47
N PHE A 106 -4.71 24.66 -2.57
CA PHE A 106 -5.63 24.49 -1.45
C PHE A 106 -5.06 25.05 -0.13
N PRO A 107 -5.93 25.35 0.87
CA PRO A 107 -5.50 25.87 2.17
C PRO A 107 -4.49 24.97 2.89
N ARG A 108 -3.60 25.58 3.68
CA ARG A 108 -2.60 24.86 4.49
C ARG A 108 -3.16 24.32 5.79
N ASP A 109 -4.22 24.94 6.29
CA ASP A 109 -4.88 24.57 7.54
C ASP A 109 -5.26 23.09 7.52
N ASN A 110 -5.03 22.40 8.64
CA ASN A 110 -5.40 21.01 8.86
C ASN A 110 -4.98 20.07 7.71
N MET A 111 -3.83 20.35 7.07
CA MET A 111 -3.29 19.56 5.96
C MET A 111 -4.24 19.40 4.76
N ILE A 112 -5.24 20.29 4.57
CA ILE A 112 -6.20 20.21 3.45
C ILE A 112 -5.47 20.09 2.11
N TYR A 113 -4.40 20.86 1.91
CA TYR A 113 -3.59 20.78 0.71
C TYR A 113 -2.97 19.41 0.40
N ARG A 114 -2.81 18.53 1.39
CA ARG A 114 -2.28 17.16 1.21
C ARG A 114 -3.38 16.11 1.05
N GLU A 115 -4.64 16.52 1.11
CA GLU A 115 -5.77 15.65 0.83
C GLU A 115 -5.84 15.29 -0.64
N ARG A 116 -6.73 14.35 -0.93
CA ARG A 116 -7.03 13.90 -2.27
C ARG A 116 -7.76 15.00 -3.04
N HIS A 117 -7.15 15.49 -4.12
CA HIS A 117 -7.69 16.50 -5.03
C HIS A 117 -7.64 15.98 -6.47
N CYS A 118 -8.69 15.29 -6.90
CA CYS A 118 -8.74 14.72 -8.24
C CYS A 118 -8.92 15.78 -9.35
N PRO A 119 -8.32 15.58 -10.53
CA PRO A 119 -8.60 16.41 -11.69
C PRO A 119 -10.06 16.19 -12.15
N PRO A 120 -10.72 17.24 -12.68
CA PRO A 120 -12.01 17.10 -13.31
C PRO A 120 -11.89 16.29 -14.62
N GLU A 121 -13.04 15.88 -15.18
CA GLU A 121 -13.12 14.98 -16.34
C GLU A 121 -12.33 15.50 -17.55
N GLU A 122 -12.42 16.80 -17.84
CA GLU A 122 -11.75 17.48 -18.95
C GLU A 122 -10.21 17.50 -18.83
N GLU A 123 -9.67 17.31 -17.63
CA GLU A 123 -8.23 17.28 -17.35
C GLU A 123 -7.67 15.85 -17.25
N LYS A 124 -8.53 14.82 -17.31
CA LYS A 124 -8.09 13.42 -17.24
C LYS A 124 -7.22 13.09 -18.46
N LEU A 125 -6.05 12.50 -18.19
CA LEU A 125 -5.16 12.04 -19.25
C LEU A 125 -5.76 10.83 -19.96
N GLN A 126 -5.82 10.89 -21.29
CA GLN A 126 -6.29 9.82 -22.17
C GLN A 126 -5.11 9.12 -22.87
N CYS A 127 -4.05 8.82 -22.11
CA CYS A 127 -2.80 8.23 -22.58
C CYS A 127 -2.27 7.18 -21.60
N LEU A 128 -1.42 6.27 -22.07
CA LEU A 128 -0.83 5.22 -21.23
C LEU A 128 0.40 5.76 -20.48
N ILE A 129 0.52 5.46 -19.19
CA ILE A 129 1.65 5.92 -18.37
C ILE A 129 2.85 5.00 -18.60
N PRO A 130 3.99 5.54 -19.08
CA PRO A 130 5.18 4.76 -19.40
C PRO A 130 5.88 4.20 -18.16
N ALA A 131 6.64 3.13 -18.34
CA ALA A 131 7.64 2.71 -17.35
C ALA A 131 8.92 3.57 -17.47
N PRO A 132 9.68 3.74 -16.37
CA PRO A 132 10.99 4.36 -16.44
C PRO A 132 11.97 3.48 -17.23
N LYS A 133 12.96 4.11 -17.87
CA LYS A 133 14.00 3.40 -18.63
C LYS A 133 14.79 2.47 -17.71
N GLY A 134 14.86 1.20 -18.08
CA GLY A 134 15.56 0.18 -17.30
C GLY A 134 14.77 -0.34 -16.09
N TYR A 135 13.46 -0.07 -16.02
CA TYR A 135 12.59 -0.65 -14.99
C TYR A 135 12.78 -2.17 -14.94
N ALA A 136 12.90 -2.69 -13.73
CA ALA A 136 13.13 -4.10 -13.46
C ALA A 136 11.96 -4.69 -12.66
N THR A 137 11.69 -5.97 -12.90
CA THR A 137 10.79 -6.74 -12.04
C THR A 137 11.28 -6.67 -10.57
N PRO A 138 10.42 -6.35 -9.60
CA PRO A 138 10.77 -6.38 -8.18
C PRO A 138 11.33 -7.74 -7.75
N PHE A 139 12.20 -7.75 -6.75
CA PHE A 139 12.69 -9.01 -6.19
C PHE A 139 11.54 -9.82 -5.57
N PRO A 140 11.59 -11.16 -5.56
CA PRO A 140 10.61 -11.96 -4.84
C PRO A 140 10.64 -11.67 -3.33
N TRP A 141 9.47 -11.73 -2.68
CA TRP A 141 9.39 -11.66 -1.22
C TRP A 141 10.09 -12.87 -0.57
N PRO A 142 10.87 -12.71 0.53
CA PRO A 142 11.06 -11.49 1.32
C PRO A 142 12.22 -10.60 0.87
N LYS A 143 12.94 -10.92 -0.22
CA LYS A 143 14.08 -10.11 -0.66
C LYS A 143 13.70 -8.68 -1.04
N SER A 144 12.51 -8.47 -1.63
CA SER A 144 11.98 -7.14 -1.90
C SER A 144 11.77 -6.29 -0.65
N ARG A 145 11.59 -6.91 0.53
CA ARG A 145 11.52 -6.18 1.80
C ARG A 145 12.74 -5.29 2.01
N ASP A 146 13.92 -5.78 1.63
CA ASP A 146 15.19 -5.14 1.96
C ASP A 146 15.86 -4.49 0.74
N TYR A 147 15.42 -4.81 -0.48
CA TYR A 147 16.05 -4.33 -1.71
C TYR A 147 15.04 -3.91 -2.77
N VAL A 148 15.30 -2.78 -3.43
CA VAL A 148 14.55 -2.28 -4.60
C VAL A 148 15.52 -1.92 -5.72
N PRO A 149 15.27 -2.33 -6.98
CA PRO A 149 16.08 -1.86 -8.11
C PRO A 149 16.06 -0.33 -8.22
N PHE A 150 17.22 0.30 -8.36
CA PHE A 150 17.33 1.77 -8.43
C PHE A 150 16.49 2.35 -9.58
N ALA A 151 16.46 1.66 -10.72
CA ALA A 151 15.74 2.11 -11.92
C ALA A 151 14.21 2.20 -11.74
N ASN A 152 13.64 1.53 -10.73
CA ASN A 152 12.19 1.54 -10.51
C ASN A 152 11.70 2.85 -9.88
N ALA A 153 12.55 3.51 -9.09
CA ALA A 153 12.27 4.78 -8.42
C ALA A 153 13.59 5.56 -8.27
N PRO A 154 14.16 6.14 -9.35
CA PRO A 154 15.55 6.63 -9.43
C PRO A 154 15.80 7.96 -8.68
N TYR A 155 15.25 8.08 -7.48
CA TYR A 155 15.28 9.28 -6.63
C TYR A 155 16.31 9.13 -5.50
N LYS A 156 17.31 10.02 -5.47
CA LYS A 156 18.39 10.00 -4.45
C LYS A 156 18.17 10.98 -3.30
N SER A 157 17.15 11.84 -3.37
CA SER A 157 16.85 12.84 -2.34
C SER A 157 16.78 12.21 -0.94
N LEU A 158 15.99 11.14 -0.79
CA LEU A 158 15.80 10.45 0.48
C LEU A 158 17.09 9.78 1.01
N THR A 159 17.96 9.28 0.12
CA THR A 159 19.23 8.65 0.54
C THR A 159 20.24 9.66 1.07
N VAL A 160 20.14 10.92 0.64
CA VAL A 160 20.96 12.01 1.17
C VAL A 160 20.37 12.53 2.48
N GLU A 161 19.08 12.82 2.51
CA GLU A 161 18.44 13.46 3.65
C GLU A 161 18.28 12.55 4.87
N LYS A 162 18.11 11.24 4.66
CA LYS A 162 17.90 10.25 5.72
C LYS A 162 19.10 9.32 5.91
N ALA A 163 20.25 9.65 5.34
CA ALA A 163 21.48 8.84 5.39
C ALA A 163 21.85 8.41 6.82
N VAL A 164 21.78 9.35 7.78
CA VAL A 164 22.16 9.13 9.18
C VAL A 164 21.16 8.25 9.94
N GLN A 165 19.92 8.14 9.45
CA GLN A 165 18.84 7.39 10.10
C GLN A 165 18.75 5.94 9.59
N ASN A 166 19.61 5.53 8.65
CA ASN A 166 19.59 4.21 8.03
C ASN A 166 18.22 3.81 7.45
N TRP A 167 17.44 4.76 6.92
CA TRP A 167 16.16 4.43 6.27
C TRP A 167 16.39 3.70 4.94
N ILE A 168 17.33 4.21 4.16
CA ILE A 168 17.61 3.77 2.80
C ILE A 168 19.08 4.04 2.47
N GLN A 169 19.71 3.10 1.78
CA GLN A 169 21.09 3.21 1.31
C GLN A 169 21.13 2.97 -0.19
N TYR A 170 21.88 3.79 -0.91
CA TYR A 170 22.11 3.59 -2.34
C TYR A 170 23.35 2.71 -2.55
N GLU A 171 23.15 1.51 -3.09
CA GLU A 171 24.20 0.52 -3.35
C GLU A 171 24.35 0.27 -4.87
N GLY A 172 24.57 1.35 -5.63
CA GLY A 172 24.84 1.29 -7.07
C GLY A 172 23.60 1.06 -7.94
N ASN A 173 23.18 -0.20 -8.10
CA ASN A 173 22.00 -0.54 -8.92
C ASN A 173 20.76 -0.89 -8.09
N VAL A 174 20.87 -0.87 -6.76
CA VAL A 174 19.76 -1.11 -5.84
C VAL A 174 19.72 -0.06 -4.73
N PHE A 175 18.54 0.16 -4.18
CA PHE A 175 18.36 0.69 -2.84
C PHE A 175 18.26 -0.45 -1.85
N ARG A 176 18.91 -0.29 -0.70
CA ARG A 176 18.81 -1.19 0.44
C ARG A 176 18.08 -0.52 1.60
N PHE A 177 17.17 -1.24 2.22
CA PHE A 177 16.35 -0.81 3.36
C PHE A 177 16.70 -1.67 4.57
N PRO A 178 17.58 -1.23 5.47
CA PRO A 178 18.05 -2.05 6.58
C PRO A 178 17.05 -2.08 7.76
N GLY A 179 15.80 -1.63 7.55
CA GLY A 179 14.79 -1.53 8.60
C GLY A 179 15.03 -0.37 9.59
N GLY A 180 15.96 0.54 9.28
CA GLY A 180 16.24 1.71 10.11
C GLY A 180 15.11 2.75 10.11
N GLY A 181 15.23 3.70 11.03
CA GLY A 181 14.19 4.64 11.37
C GLY A 181 14.71 5.63 12.40
N THR A 182 14.11 6.82 12.50
CA THR A 182 14.44 7.72 13.62
C THR A 182 14.13 7.05 14.96
N GLN A 183 13.04 6.27 15.02
CA GLN A 183 12.69 5.43 16.17
C GLN A 183 13.06 3.96 16.03
N PHE A 184 13.78 3.60 14.96
CA PHE A 184 14.31 2.27 14.76
C PHE A 184 15.85 2.33 14.64
N PRO A 185 16.57 2.95 15.61
CA PRO A 185 18.02 3.11 15.50
C PRO A 185 18.77 1.77 15.49
N GLN A 186 18.16 0.73 16.08
CA GLN A 186 18.65 -0.65 16.11
C GLN A 186 17.91 -1.59 15.14
N GLY A 187 17.07 -1.03 14.25
CA GLY A 187 16.23 -1.80 13.33
C GLY A 187 14.78 -1.95 13.81
N ALA A 188 13.87 -2.10 12.85
CA ALA A 188 12.43 -2.25 13.09
C ALA A 188 12.08 -3.56 13.80
N ASP A 189 12.87 -4.61 13.59
CA ASP A 189 12.80 -5.89 14.29
C ASP A 189 12.97 -5.73 15.81
N THR A 190 13.98 -4.98 16.24
CA THR A 190 14.24 -4.71 17.66
C THR A 190 13.08 -3.95 18.30
N TYR A 191 12.55 -2.95 17.60
CA TYR A 191 11.38 -2.20 18.04
C TYR A 191 10.12 -3.07 18.13
N ILE A 192 9.88 -3.92 17.13
CA ILE A 192 8.73 -4.85 17.13
C ILE A 192 8.86 -5.86 18.27
N ASN A 193 10.06 -6.35 18.58
CA ASN A 193 10.28 -7.23 19.74
C ASN A 193 9.96 -6.51 21.06
N GLN A 194 10.28 -5.22 21.17
CA GLN A 194 9.89 -4.40 22.32
C GLN A 194 8.38 -4.19 22.37
N LEU A 195 7.70 -3.96 21.25
CA LEU A 195 6.23 -3.89 21.20
C LEU A 195 5.58 -5.21 21.58
N ALA A 196 6.14 -6.35 21.15
CA ALA A 196 5.62 -7.68 21.44
C ALA A 196 5.69 -8.05 22.94
N SER A 197 6.50 -7.36 23.75
CA SER A 197 6.48 -7.51 25.21
C SER A 197 5.33 -6.75 25.88
N MET A 198 4.66 -5.83 25.17
CA MET A 198 3.53 -5.02 25.67
C MET A 198 2.21 -5.43 25.02
N ILE A 199 2.25 -5.91 23.78
CA ILE A 199 1.07 -6.28 22.99
C ILE A 199 1.21 -7.75 22.58
N PRO A 200 0.23 -8.62 22.86
CA PRO A 200 0.31 -10.05 22.55
C PRO A 200 0.09 -10.29 21.05
N MET A 201 1.06 -9.96 20.20
CA MET A 201 0.95 -10.08 18.74
C MET A 201 1.02 -11.53 18.25
N ASP A 202 1.74 -12.41 18.96
CA ASP A 202 2.03 -13.78 18.50
C ASP A 202 0.82 -14.74 18.59
N ASN A 203 -0.27 -14.35 19.26
CA ASN A 203 -1.46 -15.20 19.40
C ASN A 203 -2.48 -15.05 18.24
N GLY A 204 -2.19 -14.20 17.25
CA GLY A 204 -3.05 -13.96 16.09
C GLY A 204 -4.27 -13.07 16.33
N MET A 205 -4.42 -12.46 17.53
CA MET A 205 -5.50 -11.52 17.83
C MET A 205 -5.28 -10.15 17.17
N VAL A 206 -4.02 -9.70 17.14
CA VAL A 206 -3.60 -8.56 16.30
C VAL A 206 -3.28 -9.12 14.93
N ARG A 207 -4.10 -8.79 13.93
CA ARG A 207 -3.89 -9.22 12.53
C ARG A 207 -3.75 -8.03 11.59
N THR A 208 -4.56 -7.00 11.79
CA THR A 208 -4.64 -5.81 10.94
C THR A 208 -4.11 -4.60 11.70
N ALA A 209 -3.17 -3.88 11.10
CA ALA A 209 -2.62 -2.66 11.67
C ALA A 209 -2.71 -1.48 10.69
N LEU A 210 -2.85 -0.27 11.21
CA LEU A 210 -2.72 0.98 10.46
C LEU A 210 -1.49 1.73 10.95
N ASP A 211 -0.54 2.03 10.08
CA ASP A 211 0.66 2.79 10.40
C ASP A 211 0.58 4.20 9.79
N THR A 212 0.33 5.20 10.63
CA THR A 212 0.16 6.60 10.20
C THR A 212 1.49 7.33 10.19
N GLY A 213 1.80 8.03 9.09
CA GLY A 213 3.10 8.67 8.89
C GLY A 213 4.25 7.68 8.69
N CYS A 214 3.96 6.53 8.06
CA CYS A 214 4.82 5.34 7.96
C CYS A 214 6.18 5.51 7.25
N GLY A 215 6.45 6.65 6.60
CA GLY A 215 7.65 6.85 5.80
C GLY A 215 7.79 5.77 4.71
N VAL A 216 8.91 5.03 4.72
CA VAL A 216 9.16 3.89 3.81
C VAL A 216 8.49 2.58 4.26
N ALA A 217 7.63 2.62 5.28
CA ALA A 217 6.88 1.50 5.84
C ALA A 217 7.74 0.37 6.47
N SER A 218 8.85 0.72 7.11
CA SER A 218 9.73 -0.27 7.78
C SER A 218 9.00 -1.09 8.84
N LEU A 219 8.13 -0.48 9.65
CA LEU A 219 7.33 -1.21 10.64
C LEU A 219 6.46 -2.26 9.96
N GLY A 220 5.64 -1.84 8.99
CA GLY A 220 4.73 -2.74 8.27
C GLY A 220 5.45 -3.87 7.54
N ALA A 221 6.64 -3.59 7.00
CA ALA A 221 7.47 -4.56 6.31
C ALA A 221 7.94 -5.72 7.22
N TYR A 222 8.28 -5.41 8.47
CA TYR A 222 8.78 -6.39 9.45
C TYR A 222 7.66 -7.03 10.27
N LEU A 223 6.51 -6.35 10.44
CA LEU A 223 5.32 -6.93 11.09
C LEU A 223 4.73 -8.13 10.34
N PHE A 224 5.05 -8.31 9.05
CA PHE A 224 4.73 -9.53 8.32
C PHE A 224 5.27 -10.80 8.98
N GLU A 225 6.44 -10.74 9.65
CA GLU A 225 7.01 -11.89 10.37
C GLU A 225 6.17 -12.28 11.60
N LYS A 226 5.39 -11.33 12.13
CA LYS A 226 4.40 -11.53 13.21
C LYS A 226 3.02 -11.88 12.68
N ASN A 227 2.88 -12.13 11.37
CA ASN A 227 1.61 -12.33 10.69
C ASN A 227 0.63 -11.16 10.91
N VAL A 228 1.15 -9.94 11.05
CA VAL A 228 0.38 -8.70 11.13
C VAL A 228 0.49 -7.97 9.79
N ILE A 229 -0.62 -7.87 9.08
CA ILE A 229 -0.70 -7.11 7.83
C ILE A 229 -0.97 -5.63 8.16
N THR A 230 -0.07 -4.76 7.72
CA THR A 230 -0.10 -3.34 8.07
C THR A 230 -0.43 -2.51 6.85
N MET A 231 -1.49 -1.70 6.93
CA MET A 231 -1.78 -0.66 5.96
C MET A 231 -0.97 0.59 6.33
N SER A 232 -0.01 0.95 5.47
CA SER A 232 0.86 2.09 5.69
C SER A 232 0.24 3.35 5.05
N PHE A 233 0.03 4.41 5.83
CA PHE A 233 -0.73 5.59 5.42
C PHE A 233 0.10 6.85 5.61
N ALA A 234 0.51 7.48 4.51
CA ALA A 234 1.32 8.70 4.54
C ALA A 234 1.02 9.62 3.34
N PRO A 235 1.16 10.95 3.51
CA PRO A 235 0.95 11.88 2.41
C PRO A 235 2.01 11.69 1.33
N ARG A 236 1.74 12.21 0.12
CA ARG A 236 2.79 12.37 -0.89
C ARG A 236 3.87 13.27 -0.32
N ASP A 237 5.09 12.75 -0.20
CA ASP A 237 6.17 13.44 0.48
C ASP A 237 6.92 14.39 -0.47
N SER A 238 7.63 15.35 0.11
CA SER A 238 8.50 16.27 -0.63
C SER A 238 9.76 15.59 -1.19
N HIS A 239 10.07 14.37 -0.76
CA HIS A 239 11.20 13.57 -1.26
C HIS A 239 10.77 12.57 -2.34
N GLU A 240 9.58 12.81 -2.92
CA GLU A 240 9.03 12.21 -4.14
C GLU A 240 8.54 10.75 -4.04
N ALA A 241 9.10 9.91 -3.15
CA ALA A 241 8.97 8.46 -3.29
C ALA A 241 8.79 7.63 -2.00
N GLN A 242 8.51 8.18 -0.81
CA GLN A 242 8.44 7.36 0.42
C GLN A 242 7.43 6.20 0.34
N VAL A 243 6.17 6.51 0.01
CA VAL A 243 5.12 5.51 -0.19
C VAL A 243 5.42 4.64 -1.42
N GLN A 244 6.02 5.21 -2.47
CA GLN A 244 6.44 4.45 -3.65
C GLN A 244 7.45 3.35 -3.29
N PHE A 245 8.45 3.64 -2.45
CA PHE A 245 9.40 2.65 -1.97
C PHE A 245 8.72 1.54 -1.16
N ALA A 246 7.74 1.86 -0.31
CA ALA A 246 6.97 0.83 0.40
C ALA A 246 6.28 -0.14 -0.58
N LEU A 247 5.66 0.41 -1.64
CA LEU A 247 4.97 -0.36 -2.67
C LEU A 247 5.93 -1.19 -3.53
N GLU A 248 7.10 -0.66 -3.90
CA GLU A 248 8.17 -1.38 -4.60
C GLU A 248 8.76 -2.52 -3.76
N ARG A 249 8.81 -2.35 -2.44
CA ARG A 249 9.23 -3.40 -1.49
C ARG A 249 8.19 -4.50 -1.30
N GLY A 250 6.95 -4.29 -1.76
CA GLY A 250 5.84 -5.22 -1.60
C GLY A 250 5.13 -5.11 -0.24
N VAL A 251 5.09 -3.90 0.34
CA VAL A 251 4.42 -3.58 1.60
C VAL A 251 3.11 -2.84 1.29
N PRO A 252 1.98 -3.17 1.95
CA PRO A 252 0.72 -2.44 1.75
C PRO A 252 0.87 -0.97 2.16
N ALA A 253 0.57 -0.06 1.24
CA ALA A 253 0.62 1.37 1.49
C ALA A 253 -0.40 2.14 0.64
N LEU A 254 -0.75 3.34 1.11
CA LEU A 254 -1.66 4.28 0.46
C LEU A 254 -1.12 5.71 0.60
N ILE A 255 -1.31 6.53 -0.44
CA ILE A 255 -1.13 7.97 -0.33
C ILE A 255 -2.36 8.55 0.38
N GLY A 256 -2.17 9.15 1.55
CA GLY A 256 -3.25 9.81 2.27
C GLY A 256 -2.77 10.54 3.52
N VAL A 257 -3.61 11.42 4.04
CA VAL A 257 -3.30 12.24 5.21
C VAL A 257 -4.50 12.27 6.15
N LEU A 258 -4.24 12.39 7.45
CA LEU A 258 -5.24 12.81 8.42
C LEU A 258 -5.35 14.34 8.32
N GLY A 259 -6.31 14.80 7.52
CA GLY A 259 -6.55 16.23 7.27
C GLY A 259 -7.87 16.69 7.88
N THR A 260 -8.90 16.76 7.05
CA THR A 260 -10.28 17.12 7.37
C THR A 260 -11.29 16.10 6.86
N ILE A 261 -10.89 15.18 5.98
CA ILE A 261 -11.73 14.09 5.44
C ILE A 261 -11.49 12.78 6.21
N LYS A 262 -12.56 12.01 6.46
CA LYS A 262 -12.50 10.69 7.09
C LYS A 262 -11.63 9.74 6.28
N MET A 263 -10.91 8.86 6.95
CA MET A 263 -10.15 7.80 6.30
C MET A 263 -11.09 6.83 5.56
N PRO A 264 -10.72 6.34 4.37
CA PRO A 264 -11.56 5.47 3.54
C PRO A 264 -11.61 4.01 4.03
N PHE A 265 -11.69 3.84 5.36
CA PHE A 265 -11.80 2.56 6.05
C PHE A 265 -13.11 2.52 6.84
N PRO A 266 -13.72 1.33 6.99
CA PRO A 266 -14.90 1.19 7.82
C PRO A 266 -14.55 1.39 9.29
N SER A 267 -15.56 1.66 10.10
CA SER A 267 -15.42 1.59 11.55
C SER A 267 -14.94 0.21 12.00
N ARG A 268 -14.17 0.17 13.09
CA ARG A 268 -13.68 -1.07 13.71
C ARG A 268 -12.80 -1.95 12.81
N ALA A 269 -12.16 -1.34 11.81
CA ALA A 269 -11.29 -1.99 10.83
C ALA A 269 -10.06 -2.65 11.48
N PHE A 270 -9.28 -1.90 12.26
CA PHE A 270 -7.94 -2.31 12.68
C PHE A 270 -7.88 -2.85 14.11
N ASP A 271 -6.98 -3.82 14.34
CA ASP A 271 -6.67 -4.35 15.67
C ASP A 271 -5.62 -3.49 16.39
N MET A 272 -4.78 -2.79 15.62
CA MET A 272 -3.77 -1.86 16.12
C MET A 272 -3.64 -0.63 15.21
N VAL A 273 -3.51 0.56 15.80
CA VAL A 273 -3.13 1.79 15.08
C VAL A 273 -1.82 2.28 15.67
N HIS A 274 -0.86 2.60 14.81
CA HIS A 274 0.49 2.98 15.19
C HIS A 274 0.85 4.34 14.58
N CYS A 275 1.58 5.14 15.35
CA CYS A 275 2.31 6.32 14.88
C CYS A 275 3.68 6.34 15.53
N SER A 276 4.73 6.56 14.72
CA SER A 276 6.08 6.82 15.21
C SER A 276 6.62 8.11 14.60
N ARG A 277 6.71 9.16 15.43
CA ARG A 277 7.07 10.54 15.01
C ARG A 277 6.32 11.00 13.74
N CYS A 278 5.04 10.67 13.65
CA CYS A 278 4.22 10.93 12.46
C CYS A 278 3.90 12.42 12.22
N LEU A 279 4.27 13.31 13.15
CA LEU A 279 4.00 14.76 13.10
C LEU A 279 2.49 15.10 13.00
N ILE A 280 1.62 14.17 13.39
CA ILE A 280 0.19 14.42 13.51
C ILE A 280 -0.05 15.11 14.86
N PRO A 281 -0.67 16.29 14.89
CA PRO A 281 -0.96 16.99 16.12
C PRO A 281 -2.19 16.38 16.81
N TRP A 282 -2.00 15.21 17.43
CA TRP A 282 -3.08 14.38 17.98
C TRP A 282 -4.01 15.12 18.96
N GLY A 283 -3.47 16.07 19.72
CA GLY A 283 -4.21 16.89 20.69
C GLY A 283 -4.84 18.17 20.15
N GLU A 284 -4.69 18.48 18.86
CA GLU A 284 -5.30 19.66 18.22
C GLU A 284 -6.67 19.35 17.62
N ASN A 285 -7.37 20.39 17.12
CA ASN A 285 -8.71 20.29 16.52
C ASN A 285 -9.70 19.50 17.39
N ASP A 286 -9.71 19.80 18.69
CA ASP A 286 -10.55 19.12 19.70
C ASP A 286 -10.39 17.58 19.73
N GLY A 287 -9.21 17.08 19.35
CA GLY A 287 -8.91 15.64 19.32
C GLY A 287 -9.52 14.89 18.13
N MET A 288 -9.97 15.59 17.09
CA MET A 288 -10.61 15.02 15.91
C MET A 288 -9.80 13.87 15.27
N TYR A 289 -8.47 13.97 15.23
CA TYR A 289 -7.62 12.90 14.70
C TYR A 289 -7.66 11.63 15.56
N MET A 290 -7.70 11.78 16.89
CA MET A 290 -7.84 10.64 17.80
C MET A 290 -9.25 10.05 17.73
N MET A 291 -10.29 10.86 17.50
CA MET A 291 -11.66 10.38 17.27
C MET A 291 -11.78 9.59 15.97
N GLU A 292 -11.10 10.00 14.90
CA GLU A 292 -11.04 9.24 13.65
C GLU A 292 -10.25 7.93 13.81
N VAL A 293 -9.17 7.93 14.61
CA VAL A 293 -8.49 6.69 15.03
C VAL A 293 -9.42 5.81 15.85
N ASP A 294 -10.19 6.38 16.78
CA ASP A 294 -11.17 5.63 17.57
C ASP A 294 -12.21 4.94 16.68
N ARG A 295 -12.74 5.65 15.67
CA ARG A 295 -13.69 5.07 14.72
C ARG A 295 -13.14 3.83 14.04
N VAL A 296 -11.92 3.88 13.50
CA VAL A 296 -11.32 2.75 12.77
C VAL A 296 -10.72 1.68 13.68
N LEU A 297 -10.42 1.99 14.94
CA LEU A 297 -9.87 1.05 15.91
C LEU A 297 -10.99 0.20 16.52
N ARG A 298 -10.81 -1.12 16.51
CA ARG A 298 -11.80 -2.03 17.08
C ARG A 298 -11.85 -1.95 18.61
N PRO A 299 -13.03 -2.12 19.25
CA PRO A 299 -13.13 -2.32 20.70
C PRO A 299 -12.12 -3.36 21.20
N GLY A 300 -11.29 -3.03 22.19
CA GLY A 300 -10.21 -3.90 22.69
C GLY A 300 -8.87 -3.79 21.94
N GLY A 301 -8.81 -3.03 20.83
CA GLY A 301 -7.60 -2.81 20.04
C GLY A 301 -6.64 -1.80 20.67
N TYR A 302 -5.43 -1.71 20.08
CA TYR A 302 -4.32 -0.93 20.63
C TYR A 302 -4.02 0.32 19.80
N TRP A 303 -3.78 1.44 20.47
CA TRP A 303 -3.16 2.62 19.86
C TRP A 303 -1.75 2.79 20.42
N VAL A 304 -0.77 2.90 19.52
CA VAL A 304 0.65 3.01 19.86
C VAL A 304 1.17 4.35 19.36
N LEU A 305 1.69 5.17 20.28
CA LEU A 305 2.39 6.42 19.95
C LEU A 305 3.84 6.30 20.38
N SER A 306 4.75 6.51 19.43
CA SER A 306 6.20 6.48 19.66
C SER A 306 6.89 7.79 19.28
N GLY A 307 7.74 8.29 20.19
CA GLY A 307 8.45 9.56 20.08
C GLY A 307 7.76 10.73 20.77
N PRO A 308 8.10 11.97 20.40
CA PRO A 308 7.51 13.14 21.04
C PRO A 308 5.96 13.09 20.98
N PRO A 309 5.27 13.39 22.09
CA PRO A 309 5.81 13.91 23.36
C PRO A 309 6.15 12.83 24.41
N ILE A 310 6.03 11.53 24.12
CA ILE A 310 6.20 10.45 25.11
C ILE A 310 7.60 10.44 25.71
N ASN A 311 7.70 10.40 27.03
CA ASN A 311 8.97 10.48 27.76
C ASN A 311 9.78 11.77 27.49
N TRP A 312 9.09 12.90 27.22
CA TRP A 312 9.72 14.20 26.97
C TRP A 312 10.68 14.66 28.08
N ARG A 313 10.45 14.26 29.34
CA ARG A 313 11.28 14.64 30.49
C ARG A 313 12.76 14.27 30.29
N MET A 314 13.00 13.15 29.61
CA MET A 314 14.35 12.65 29.33
C MET A 314 14.92 13.15 28.00
N HIS A 315 14.06 13.48 27.03
CA HIS A 315 14.49 13.68 25.63
C HIS A 315 14.28 15.08 25.06
N TYR A 316 13.66 16.02 25.79
CA TYR A 316 13.33 17.36 25.29
C TYR A 316 14.54 18.13 24.70
N GLN A 317 15.72 17.98 25.32
CA GLN A 317 16.96 18.62 24.84
C GLN A 317 17.39 18.08 23.48
N ALA A 318 17.34 16.76 23.30
CA ALA A 318 17.71 16.10 22.05
C ALA A 318 16.74 16.45 20.92
N TRP A 319 15.48 16.69 21.23
CA TRP A 319 14.47 17.09 20.25
C TRP A 319 14.42 18.59 19.98
N GLN A 320 15.19 19.39 20.72
CA GLN A 320 15.21 20.86 20.59
C GLN A 320 13.81 21.49 20.74
N ARG A 321 12.95 20.89 21.58
CA ARG A 321 11.59 21.37 21.84
C ARG A 321 11.42 21.84 23.29
N PRO A 322 10.68 22.93 23.56
CA PRO A 322 10.43 23.42 24.91
C PRO A 322 9.70 22.40 25.79
N ARG A 323 10.12 22.28 27.06
CA ARG A 323 9.48 21.38 28.04
C ARG A 323 7.98 21.62 28.17
N LYS A 324 7.56 22.89 28.30
CA LYS A 324 6.15 23.26 28.47
C LYS A 324 5.28 22.85 27.29
N GLU A 325 5.83 22.92 26.07
CA GLU A 325 5.12 22.54 24.86
C GLU A 325 4.88 21.02 24.81
N LEU A 326 5.93 20.23 25.09
CA LEU A 326 5.83 18.77 25.13
C LEU A 326 4.94 18.26 26.26
N GLU A 327 5.03 18.90 27.44
CA GLU A 327 4.17 18.59 28.59
C GLU A 327 2.70 18.83 28.26
N GLU A 328 2.40 19.98 27.64
CA GLU A 328 1.04 20.34 27.23
C GLU A 328 0.52 19.42 26.11
N GLU A 329 1.37 19.07 25.14
CA GLU A 329 1.02 18.13 24.07
C GLU A 329 0.66 16.75 24.63
N GLN A 330 1.50 16.19 25.52
CA GLN A 330 1.20 14.91 26.16
C GLN A 330 -0.06 14.99 27.04
N ARG A 331 -0.24 16.09 27.79
CA ARG A 331 -1.43 16.31 28.64
C ARG A 331 -2.71 16.27 27.82
N LYS A 332 -2.76 16.98 26.69
CA LYS A 332 -3.92 16.99 25.78
C LYS A 332 -4.22 15.60 25.22
N ILE A 333 -3.20 14.88 24.77
CA ILE A 333 -3.35 13.50 24.27
C ILE A 333 -3.94 12.59 25.36
N GLU A 334 -3.44 12.69 26.59
CA GLU A 334 -3.94 11.87 27.70
C GLU A 334 -5.36 12.26 28.14
N GLU A 335 -5.75 13.52 28.03
CA GLU A 335 -7.12 13.99 28.26
C GLU A 335 -8.09 13.47 27.21
N ILE A 336 -7.74 13.58 25.93
CA ILE A 336 -8.55 13.05 24.84
C ILE A 336 -8.64 11.52 24.93
N ALA A 337 -7.54 10.82 25.22
CA ALA A 337 -7.57 9.37 25.42
C ALA A 337 -8.54 8.96 26.55
N LYS A 338 -8.58 9.71 27.65
CA LYS A 338 -9.56 9.48 28.74
C LYS A 338 -11.00 9.71 28.26
N LEU A 339 -11.25 10.80 27.51
CA LEU A 339 -12.55 11.08 26.90
C LEU A 339 -12.97 9.97 25.93
N LEU A 340 -12.04 9.39 25.18
CA LEU A 340 -12.33 8.25 24.29
C LEU A 340 -12.49 6.91 25.05
N CYS A 341 -12.45 6.93 26.38
CA CYS A 341 -12.48 5.75 27.23
C CYS A 341 -11.32 4.79 26.92
N TRP A 342 -10.12 5.30 26.60
CA TRP A 342 -8.93 4.49 26.40
C TRP A 342 -8.12 4.38 27.69
N GLU A 343 -7.54 3.21 27.93
CA GLU A 343 -6.65 2.96 29.06
C GLU A 343 -5.20 2.92 28.59
N LYS A 344 -4.32 3.67 29.26
CA LYS A 344 -2.88 3.58 29.02
C LYS A 344 -2.33 2.35 29.75
N GLU A 345 -2.09 1.27 29.03
CA GLU A 345 -1.60 0.01 29.62
C GLU A 345 -0.08 0.04 29.84
N HIS A 346 0.66 0.68 28.92
CA HIS A 346 2.13 0.70 28.98
C HIS A 346 2.71 2.07 28.59
N GLU A 347 3.81 2.45 29.24
CA GLU A 347 4.74 3.48 28.78
C GLU A 347 6.16 2.97 29.05
N MET A 348 6.90 2.67 28.00
CA MET A 348 8.26 2.13 28.09
C MET A 348 9.18 2.86 27.11
N GLY A 349 10.17 3.57 27.65
CA GLY A 349 11.05 4.42 26.84
C GLY A 349 10.24 5.49 26.12
N GLU A 350 10.43 5.64 24.81
CA GLU A 350 9.67 6.58 23.98
C GLU A 350 8.39 5.95 23.38
N ILE A 351 7.85 4.87 23.95
CA ILE A 351 6.65 4.18 23.46
C ILE A 351 5.56 4.25 24.52
N ALA A 352 4.37 4.68 24.14
CA ALA A 352 3.17 4.54 24.96
C ALA A 352 2.11 3.75 24.19
N VAL A 353 1.44 2.85 24.92
CA VAL A 353 0.39 1.98 24.40
C VAL A 353 -0.90 2.23 25.17
N TRP A 354 -1.94 2.61 24.43
CA TRP A 354 -3.30 2.69 24.93
C TRP A 354 -4.11 1.54 24.37
N ARG A 355 -5.10 1.11 25.14
CA ARG A 355 -6.09 0.14 24.72
C ARG A 355 -7.47 0.75 24.75
N LYS A 356 -8.16 0.67 23.61
CA LYS A 356 -9.57 1.02 23.51
C LYS A 356 -10.37 0.00 24.31
N ARG A 357 -11.28 0.44 25.18
CA ARG A 357 -12.12 -0.48 25.97
C ARG A 357 -12.99 -1.35 25.05
N THR A 358 -13.47 -2.47 25.56
CA THR A 358 -14.36 -3.38 24.82
C THR A 358 -15.81 -2.88 24.77
N SER A 359 -16.16 -1.91 25.63
CA SER A 359 -17.47 -1.26 25.70
C SER A 359 -17.45 0.01 26.58
N TYR A 360 -18.53 0.79 26.54
CA TYR A 360 -18.71 1.97 27.37
C TYR A 360 -19.07 1.69 28.85
N ASP A 361 -19.39 0.45 29.24
CA ASP A 361 -19.91 0.14 30.58
C ASP A 361 -18.91 0.43 31.71
N SER A 362 -17.62 0.32 31.39
CA SER A 362 -16.51 0.63 32.30
C SER A 362 -16.04 2.08 32.22
N CYS A 363 -16.63 2.90 31.34
CA CYS A 363 -16.26 4.30 31.18
C CYS A 363 -17.07 5.19 32.13
N ARG A 364 -16.38 6.14 32.78
CA ARG A 364 -17.03 7.06 33.72
C ARG A 364 -17.98 7.97 32.96
N GLN A 365 -19.16 8.25 33.53
CA GLN A 365 -20.18 9.09 32.88
C GLN A 365 -19.70 10.52 32.56
N GLN A 366 -18.74 11.06 33.32
CA GLN A 366 -18.18 12.40 33.12
C GLN A 366 -17.16 12.48 31.97
N ASP A 367 -16.71 11.33 31.46
CA ASP A 367 -15.70 11.23 30.41
C ASP A 367 -16.34 10.87 29.05
N LYS A 368 -17.67 11.00 28.89
CA LYS A 368 -18.34 10.59 27.65
C LYS A 368 -18.29 11.69 26.59
N PRO A 369 -17.72 11.41 25.40
CA PRO A 369 -17.66 12.36 24.31
C PRO A 369 -19.03 12.53 23.63
N THR A 370 -19.19 13.64 22.90
CA THR A 370 -20.35 13.88 22.04
C THR A 370 -20.44 12.77 21.00
N LEU A 371 -21.59 12.09 20.92
CA LEU A 371 -21.81 11.06 19.91
C LEU A 371 -22.14 11.69 18.56
N CYS A 372 -21.65 11.08 17.48
CA CYS A 372 -21.99 11.53 16.13
C CYS A 372 -23.48 11.32 15.82
N GLU A 373 -24.09 12.26 15.09
CA GLU A 373 -25.52 12.21 14.73
C GLU A 373 -25.82 11.10 13.70
N SER A 374 -24.87 10.81 12.80
CA SER A 374 -25.01 9.74 11.80
C SER A 374 -25.06 8.38 12.48
N SER A 375 -26.13 7.63 12.22
CA SER A 375 -26.25 6.23 12.63
C SER A 375 -25.35 5.29 11.81
N TYR A 376 -24.80 5.76 10.68
CA TYR A 376 -23.94 4.96 9.81
C TYR A 376 -22.49 5.46 9.81
N ALA A 377 -21.65 4.79 10.61
CA ALA A 377 -20.25 5.15 10.82
C ALA A 377 -19.31 4.80 9.65
N ASP A 378 -19.81 4.04 8.68
CA ASP A 378 -19.06 3.52 7.53
C ASP A 378 -19.27 4.40 6.27
N ASP A 379 -20.15 5.41 6.30
CA ASP A 379 -20.23 6.46 5.26
C ASP A 379 -19.07 7.45 5.42
N VAL A 380 -17.99 7.21 4.67
CA VAL A 380 -16.70 7.91 4.82
C VAL A 380 -16.21 8.58 3.54
N TRP A 381 -16.69 8.19 2.36
CA TRP A 381 -16.15 8.67 1.09
C TRP A 381 -16.43 10.17 0.90
N TYR A 382 -15.36 10.98 0.86
CA TYR A 382 -15.41 12.46 0.87
C TYR A 382 -16.23 13.08 2.02
N LYS A 383 -16.39 12.36 3.13
CA LYS A 383 -17.06 12.90 4.33
C LYS A 383 -16.06 13.60 5.22
N LYS A 384 -16.44 14.78 5.72
CA LYS A 384 -15.62 15.50 6.69
C LYS A 384 -15.56 14.72 8.01
N MET A 385 -14.40 14.77 8.65
CA MET A 385 -14.25 14.39 10.04
C MET A 385 -15.05 15.34 10.92
N GLU A 386 -15.55 14.80 12.02
CA GLU A 386 -16.38 15.51 12.98
C GLU A 386 -15.73 15.34 14.36
N ALA A 387 -15.84 16.36 15.22
CA ALA A 387 -15.37 16.30 16.60
C ALA A 387 -16.41 15.55 17.48
N CYS A 388 -16.69 14.30 17.11
CA CYS A 388 -17.62 13.40 17.78
C CYS A 388 -17.09 11.97 17.75
N THR A 389 -17.60 11.14 18.66
CA THR A 389 -17.25 9.71 18.70
C THR A 389 -18.32 8.84 18.09
N THR A 390 -17.85 7.81 17.40
CA THR A 390 -18.72 6.75 16.89
C THR A 390 -19.24 5.91 18.07
N PRO A 391 -20.56 5.69 18.19
CA PRO A 391 -21.12 4.81 19.20
C PRO A 391 -20.56 3.39 19.10
N TYR A 392 -20.36 2.73 20.23
CA TYR A 392 -20.06 1.30 20.22
C TYR A 392 -21.29 0.54 19.67
N PRO A 393 -21.09 -0.51 18.87
CA PRO A 393 -22.18 -1.38 18.44
C PRO A 393 -22.82 -2.09 19.64
N GLU A 394 -24.04 -2.59 19.46
CA GLU A 394 -24.76 -3.34 20.48
C GLU A 394 -23.97 -4.57 20.95
N LYS A 395 -24.14 -4.90 22.23
CA LYS A 395 -23.62 -6.12 22.83
C LYS A 395 -24.65 -7.25 22.69
N THR A 396 -24.19 -8.44 22.35
CA THR A 396 -25.01 -9.66 22.44
C THR A 396 -25.02 -10.25 23.85
N GLU A 397 -23.94 -10.05 24.63
CA GLU A 397 -23.79 -10.56 25.99
C GLU A 397 -23.34 -9.44 26.94
N GLN A 398 -23.76 -9.49 28.20
CA GLN A 398 -23.52 -8.41 29.18
C GLN A 398 -22.03 -8.08 29.36
N ASP A 399 -21.17 -9.12 29.40
CA ASP A 399 -19.71 -9.01 29.50
C ASP A 399 -18.97 -9.13 28.15
N GLY A 400 -19.72 -9.21 27.05
CA GLY A 400 -19.17 -9.42 25.71
C GLY A 400 -18.50 -8.17 25.10
N VAL A 401 -17.66 -8.40 24.09
CA VAL A 401 -17.07 -7.33 23.29
C VAL A 401 -18.14 -6.72 22.38
N ALA A 402 -18.26 -5.39 22.40
CA ALA A 402 -19.19 -4.68 21.52
C ALA A 402 -18.89 -4.98 20.06
N GLY A 403 -19.91 -5.45 19.33
CA GLY A 403 -19.77 -5.81 17.92
C GLY A 403 -19.12 -7.18 17.70
N GLY A 404 -19.19 -8.05 18.70
CA GLY A 404 -18.84 -9.46 18.64
C GLY A 404 -17.38 -9.76 18.97
N GLU A 405 -17.15 -10.92 19.58
CA GLU A 405 -15.81 -11.49 19.69
C GLU A 405 -15.34 -12.01 18.32
N TRP A 406 -14.04 -11.88 18.04
CA TRP A 406 -13.42 -12.45 16.85
C TRP A 406 -12.38 -13.50 17.23
N LYS A 407 -12.21 -14.48 16.34
CA LYS A 407 -11.21 -15.54 16.51
C LYS A 407 -9.81 -15.02 16.19
N PRO A 408 -8.75 -15.64 16.72
CA PRO A 408 -7.39 -15.38 16.26
C PRO A 408 -7.21 -15.83 14.81
N PHE A 409 -6.32 -15.15 14.08
CA PHE A 409 -5.89 -15.58 12.75
C PHE A 409 -5.02 -16.84 12.85
N PRO A 410 -5.15 -17.86 11.96
CA PRO A 410 -5.90 -17.87 10.69
C PRO A 410 -7.38 -18.30 10.81
N ASN A 411 -7.83 -18.79 11.96
CA ASN A 411 -9.22 -19.26 12.12
C ASN A 411 -10.26 -18.17 11.80
N ARG A 412 -9.90 -16.91 12.06
CA ARG A 412 -10.68 -15.72 11.71
C ARG A 412 -11.05 -15.60 10.23
N LEU A 413 -10.18 -16.07 9.33
CA LEU A 413 -10.30 -15.83 7.88
C LEU A 413 -11.59 -16.39 7.28
N ASN A 414 -12.00 -17.57 7.77
CA ASN A 414 -13.18 -18.29 7.29
C ASN A 414 -14.28 -18.43 8.36
N ALA A 415 -14.09 -17.80 9.53
CA ALA A 415 -15.16 -17.68 10.51
C ALA A 415 -16.32 -16.84 9.95
N ILE A 416 -17.53 -17.02 10.47
CA ILE A 416 -18.68 -16.16 10.14
C ILE A 416 -18.46 -14.82 10.84
N PRO A 417 -18.34 -13.71 10.10
CA PRO A 417 -18.15 -12.38 10.70
C PRO A 417 -19.38 -11.95 11.50
N PHE A 418 -19.16 -11.22 12.60
CA PHE A 418 -20.24 -10.79 13.49
C PHE A 418 -21.27 -9.94 12.75
N ARG A 419 -20.82 -9.01 11.90
CA ARG A 419 -21.69 -8.16 11.07
C ARG A 419 -22.67 -8.95 10.19
N ILE A 420 -22.35 -10.20 9.85
CA ILE A 420 -23.24 -11.09 9.11
C ILE A 420 -24.18 -11.82 10.07
N SER A 421 -23.67 -12.41 11.15
CA SER A 421 -24.50 -13.16 12.10
C SER A 421 -25.49 -12.28 12.87
N SER A 422 -25.16 -11.01 13.11
CA SER A 422 -26.04 -10.02 13.75
C SER A 422 -27.10 -9.43 12.80
N GLY A 423 -27.00 -9.70 11.49
CA GLY A 423 -27.84 -9.07 10.47
C GLY A 423 -27.54 -7.60 10.22
N SER A 424 -26.39 -7.08 10.67
CA SER A 424 -26.01 -5.67 10.45
C SER A 424 -25.73 -5.33 8.98
N VAL A 425 -25.36 -6.33 8.15
CA VAL A 425 -25.25 -6.16 6.70
C VAL A 425 -26.56 -6.60 6.04
N ILE A 426 -27.36 -5.61 5.65
CA ILE A 426 -28.66 -5.85 5.01
C ILE A 426 -28.47 -6.68 3.72
N GLY A 427 -29.26 -7.74 3.59
CA GLY A 427 -29.26 -8.57 2.38
C GLY A 427 -28.08 -9.56 2.28
N VAL A 428 -27.31 -9.78 3.35
CA VAL A 428 -26.28 -10.83 3.42
C VAL A 428 -26.59 -11.79 4.57
N SER A 429 -26.92 -13.03 4.25
CA SER A 429 -27.13 -14.09 5.24
C SER A 429 -25.88 -14.95 5.44
N VAL A 430 -25.83 -15.71 6.54
CA VAL A 430 -24.77 -16.69 6.81
C VAL A 430 -24.63 -17.71 5.67
N ASN A 431 -25.75 -18.19 5.12
CA ASN A 431 -25.74 -19.14 4.01
C ASN A 431 -25.14 -18.53 2.73
N MET A 432 -25.47 -17.26 2.44
CA MET A 432 -24.90 -16.53 1.29
C MET A 432 -23.39 -16.35 1.45
N TYR A 433 -22.92 -16.04 2.66
CA TYR A 433 -21.49 -15.94 2.94
C TYR A 433 -20.76 -17.27 2.72
N GLN A 434 -21.30 -18.36 3.25
CA GLN A 434 -20.69 -19.69 3.08
C GLN A 434 -20.68 -20.12 1.61
N GLU A 435 -21.72 -19.79 0.86
CA GLU A 435 -21.77 -20.09 -0.57
C GLU A 435 -20.77 -19.25 -1.37
N ASP A 436 -20.65 -17.96 -1.07
CA ASP A 436 -19.66 -17.08 -1.67
C ASP A 436 -18.22 -17.60 -1.42
N VAL A 437 -17.92 -18.08 -0.22
CA VAL A 437 -16.62 -18.71 0.08
C VAL A 437 -16.36 -19.92 -0.83
N ARG A 438 -17.33 -20.84 -0.97
CA ARG A 438 -17.18 -22.04 -1.83
C ARG A 438 -17.00 -21.67 -3.31
N ILE A 439 -17.77 -20.69 -3.78
CA ILE A 439 -17.72 -20.21 -5.15
C ILE A 439 -16.34 -19.61 -5.45
N TRP A 440 -15.81 -18.77 -4.56
CA TRP A 440 -14.49 -18.16 -4.76
C TRP A 440 -13.33 -19.14 -4.67
N GLU A 441 -13.40 -20.16 -3.80
CA GLU A 441 -12.42 -21.25 -3.80
C GLU A 441 -12.37 -21.96 -5.17
N LYS A 442 -13.54 -22.21 -5.76
CA LYS A 442 -13.67 -22.80 -7.10
C LYS A 442 -13.12 -21.88 -8.19
N HIS A 443 -13.52 -20.60 -8.21
CA HIS A 443 -13.04 -19.62 -9.18
C HIS A 443 -11.51 -19.49 -9.14
N VAL A 444 -10.94 -19.33 -7.94
CA VAL A 444 -9.49 -19.19 -7.75
C VAL A 444 -8.75 -20.46 -8.19
N LYS A 445 -9.31 -21.65 -7.92
CA LYS A 445 -8.74 -22.91 -8.42
C LYS A 445 -8.71 -22.96 -9.96
N ALA A 446 -9.76 -22.48 -10.62
CA ALA A 446 -9.80 -22.38 -12.08
C ALA A 446 -8.81 -21.33 -12.62
N TYR A 447 -8.65 -20.19 -11.94
CA TYR A 447 -7.66 -19.19 -12.33
C TYR A 447 -6.23 -19.75 -12.25
N LYS A 448 -5.92 -20.49 -11.19
CA LYS A 448 -4.61 -21.13 -10.98
C LYS A 448 -4.30 -22.20 -12.01
N SER A 449 -5.30 -22.95 -12.50
CA SER A 449 -5.08 -23.96 -13.54
C SER A 449 -4.73 -23.35 -14.90
N ILE A 450 -5.20 -22.13 -15.17
CA ILE A 450 -4.92 -21.38 -16.40
C ILE A 450 -3.60 -20.60 -16.27
N ASN A 451 -3.39 -19.96 -15.11
CA ASN A 451 -2.21 -19.16 -14.81
C ASN A 451 -1.51 -19.70 -13.56
N ASN A 452 -0.59 -20.64 -13.78
CA ASN A 452 0.22 -21.25 -12.72
C ASN A 452 1.18 -20.26 -12.02
N ILE A 453 1.38 -19.06 -12.57
CA ILE A 453 2.22 -18.01 -11.96
C ILE A 453 1.59 -17.50 -10.65
N ILE A 454 0.26 -17.60 -10.49
CA ILE A 454 -0.44 -17.17 -9.27
C ILE A 454 0.17 -17.83 -8.00
N ASP A 455 0.55 -19.11 -8.08
CA ASP A 455 1.14 -19.85 -6.94
C ASP A 455 2.68 -19.80 -6.89
N SER A 456 3.34 -19.23 -7.92
CA SER A 456 4.81 -19.21 -8.02
C SER A 456 5.48 -18.31 -6.98
N GLY A 457 4.73 -17.35 -6.40
CA GLY A 457 5.28 -16.27 -5.57
C GLY A 457 5.77 -15.07 -6.37
N ARG A 458 5.58 -15.04 -7.70
CA ARG A 458 5.87 -13.88 -8.54
C ARG A 458 4.95 -12.69 -8.24
N PHE A 459 3.68 -12.96 -7.95
CA PHE A 459 2.71 -11.93 -7.59
C PHE A 459 2.74 -11.67 -6.08
N ARG A 460 3.05 -10.43 -5.69
CA ARG A 460 3.10 -10.00 -4.30
C ARG A 460 1.98 -9.02 -4.00
N ASN A 461 1.89 -7.95 -4.79
CA ASN A 461 0.90 -6.89 -4.64
C ASN A 461 -0.30 -7.22 -5.52
N ILE A 462 -1.38 -7.72 -4.93
CA ILE A 462 -2.61 -8.05 -5.65
C ILE A 462 -3.68 -7.02 -5.31
N MET A 463 -4.50 -6.65 -6.29
CA MET A 463 -5.68 -5.82 -6.09
C MET A 463 -6.94 -6.58 -6.51
N ASP A 464 -7.97 -6.53 -5.68
CA ASP A 464 -9.32 -6.95 -6.04
C ASP A 464 -10.22 -5.73 -6.11
N MET A 465 -10.61 -5.35 -7.33
CA MET A 465 -11.30 -4.07 -7.57
C MET A 465 -12.74 -4.05 -7.08
N ASN A 466 -13.35 -5.22 -6.88
CA ASN A 466 -14.71 -5.37 -6.38
C ASN A 466 -14.77 -6.59 -5.44
N ALA A 467 -14.29 -6.38 -4.22
CA ALA A 467 -13.95 -7.48 -3.32
C ALA A 467 -15.16 -8.23 -2.74
N GLY A 468 -16.37 -7.65 -2.79
CA GLY A 468 -17.55 -8.24 -2.15
C GLY A 468 -17.28 -8.61 -0.69
N LEU A 469 -17.40 -9.91 -0.36
CA LEU A 469 -17.16 -10.41 1.00
C LEU A 469 -15.66 -10.71 1.30
N GLY A 470 -14.75 -10.44 0.37
CA GLY A 470 -13.31 -10.69 0.49
C GLY A 470 -12.89 -12.14 0.24
N SER A 471 -13.76 -12.96 -0.32
CA SER A 471 -13.54 -14.40 -0.47
C SER A 471 -12.50 -14.75 -1.53
N PHE A 472 -12.33 -13.92 -2.56
CA PHE A 472 -11.20 -14.01 -3.49
C PHE A 472 -9.85 -13.92 -2.75
N ALA A 473 -9.69 -12.90 -1.91
CA ALA A 473 -8.47 -12.71 -1.13
C ALA A 473 -8.26 -13.84 -0.10
N ALA A 474 -9.33 -14.32 0.53
CA ALA A 474 -9.24 -15.45 1.45
C ALA A 474 -8.82 -16.75 0.76
N ALA A 475 -9.33 -17.02 -0.44
CA ALA A 475 -8.95 -18.19 -1.24
C ALA A 475 -7.50 -18.11 -1.79
N LEU A 476 -6.92 -16.91 -1.83
CA LEU A 476 -5.53 -16.66 -2.22
C LEU A 476 -4.55 -16.53 -1.05
N GLU A 477 -5.02 -16.59 0.20
CA GLU A 477 -4.21 -16.28 1.37
C GLU A 477 -2.88 -17.06 1.40
N SER A 478 -1.79 -16.31 1.57
CA SER A 478 -0.44 -16.86 1.60
C SER A 478 0.53 -15.84 2.21
N PRO A 479 1.59 -16.28 2.92
CA PRO A 479 2.63 -15.37 3.43
C PRO A 479 3.42 -14.66 2.32
N LYS A 480 3.31 -15.12 1.07
CA LYS A 480 4.04 -14.56 -0.08
C LYS A 480 3.36 -13.36 -0.72
N LEU A 481 2.07 -13.14 -0.48
CA LEU A 481 1.28 -12.11 -1.16
C LEU A 481 0.40 -11.32 -0.19
N TRP A 482 -0.16 -10.23 -0.67
CA TRP A 482 -1.25 -9.52 0.01
C TRP A 482 -2.24 -8.99 -1.02
N VAL A 483 -3.48 -8.78 -0.59
CA VAL A 483 -4.55 -8.31 -1.46
C VAL A 483 -5.09 -6.98 -0.92
N MET A 484 -5.06 -5.94 -1.76
CA MET A 484 -5.85 -4.73 -1.56
C MET A 484 -7.30 -5.04 -1.96
N ASN A 485 -8.17 -5.25 -0.98
CA ASN A 485 -9.59 -5.47 -1.24
C ASN A 485 -10.31 -4.13 -1.39
N VAL A 486 -10.77 -3.80 -2.59
CA VAL A 486 -11.47 -2.55 -2.85
C VAL A 486 -12.97 -2.78 -2.77
N MET A 487 -13.65 -1.93 -2.01
CA MET A 487 -15.11 -1.84 -1.98
C MET A 487 -15.55 -0.61 -2.79
N PRO A 488 -16.14 -0.82 -3.98
CA PRO A 488 -16.69 0.28 -4.76
C PRO A 488 -17.72 1.07 -3.96
N THR A 489 -17.63 2.41 -3.99
CA THR A 489 -18.59 3.30 -3.29
C THR A 489 -20.02 3.17 -3.81
N ILE A 490 -20.17 2.67 -5.03
CA ILE A 490 -21.46 2.42 -5.69
C ILE A 490 -21.95 0.98 -5.53
N ALA A 491 -21.23 0.13 -4.80
CA ALA A 491 -21.66 -1.24 -4.53
C ALA A 491 -22.99 -1.24 -3.77
N GLU A 492 -23.88 -2.16 -4.13
CA GLU A 492 -25.20 -2.28 -3.49
C GLU A 492 -25.09 -2.64 -1.99
N LYS A 493 -24.05 -3.39 -1.62
CA LYS A 493 -23.85 -3.91 -0.27
C LYS A 493 -22.51 -3.47 0.26
N ASP A 494 -22.53 -2.68 1.33
CA ASP A 494 -21.32 -2.32 2.04
C ASP A 494 -20.84 -3.51 2.89
N THR A 495 -19.74 -4.11 2.45
CA THR A 495 -19.16 -5.32 3.04
C THR A 495 -17.70 -5.13 3.43
N LEU A 496 -17.16 -3.91 3.39
CA LEU A 496 -15.76 -3.69 3.76
C LEU A 496 -15.49 -3.98 5.23
N GLY A 497 -16.44 -3.68 6.13
CA GLY A 497 -16.36 -4.08 7.54
C GLY A 497 -16.26 -5.59 7.74
N VAL A 498 -16.91 -6.39 6.88
CA VAL A 498 -16.84 -7.86 6.89
C VAL A 498 -15.45 -8.33 6.49
N ILE A 499 -14.84 -7.73 5.47
CA ILE A 499 -13.47 -8.03 5.02
C ILE A 499 -12.48 -7.83 6.18
N TYR A 500 -12.58 -6.71 6.89
CA TYR A 500 -11.75 -6.46 8.07
C TYR A 500 -12.04 -7.47 9.20
N GLU A 501 -13.29 -7.83 9.48
CA GLU A 501 -13.64 -8.87 10.46
C GLU A 501 -13.05 -10.26 10.13
N ARG A 502 -12.67 -10.54 8.89
CA ARG A 502 -11.92 -11.75 8.48
C ARG A 502 -10.40 -11.64 8.71
N GLY A 503 -9.89 -10.45 9.05
CA GLY A 503 -8.45 -10.19 9.21
C GLY A 503 -7.74 -9.89 7.89
N LEU A 504 -8.49 -9.37 6.91
CA LEU A 504 -7.98 -8.86 5.63
C LEU A 504 -7.96 -7.31 5.65
N ILE A 505 -7.25 -6.70 4.70
CA ILE A 505 -7.20 -5.24 4.55
C ILE A 505 -7.92 -4.80 3.28
N GLY A 506 -8.42 -3.57 3.28
CA GLY A 506 -9.12 -3.03 2.12
C GLY A 506 -9.48 -1.55 2.26
N ILE A 507 -10.15 -1.00 1.25
CA ILE A 507 -10.44 0.42 1.15
C ILE A 507 -11.72 0.69 0.36
N TYR A 508 -12.45 1.74 0.73
CA TYR A 508 -13.50 2.29 -0.14
C TYR A 508 -12.90 3.08 -1.29
N HIS A 509 -13.43 2.93 -2.49
CA HIS A 509 -12.96 3.70 -3.63
C HIS A 509 -14.03 3.85 -4.72
N ASP A 510 -13.99 4.97 -5.43
CA ASP A 510 -14.77 5.18 -6.64
C ASP A 510 -13.86 5.05 -7.88
N TRP A 511 -14.08 4.02 -8.69
CA TRP A 511 -13.32 3.76 -9.92
C TRP A 511 -13.55 4.77 -11.05
N CYS A 512 -14.47 5.73 -10.89
CA CYS A 512 -14.54 6.89 -11.78
C CYS A 512 -13.44 7.93 -11.51
N GLU A 513 -12.64 7.73 -10.46
CA GLU A 513 -11.50 8.55 -10.10
C GLU A 513 -10.22 7.71 -9.98
N ALA A 514 -9.05 8.36 -10.01
CA ALA A 514 -7.79 7.63 -9.90
C ALA A 514 -7.53 7.13 -8.48
N PHE A 515 -7.03 5.91 -8.29
CA PHE A 515 -6.71 5.34 -6.99
C PHE A 515 -5.54 6.08 -6.31
N SER A 516 -5.58 6.19 -4.97
CA SER A 516 -4.57 6.89 -4.16
C SER A 516 -3.26 6.12 -4.03
N THR A 517 -2.60 5.82 -5.16
CA THR A 517 -1.37 5.05 -5.26
C THR A 517 -0.47 5.55 -6.40
N TYR A 518 0.80 5.13 -6.39
CA TYR A 518 1.76 5.37 -7.47
C TYR A 518 1.49 4.46 -8.68
N PRO A 519 1.88 4.88 -9.90
CA PRO A 519 1.89 3.98 -11.05
C PRO A 519 2.73 2.72 -10.80
N ARG A 520 2.42 1.62 -11.49
CA ARG A 520 3.18 0.35 -11.45
C ARG A 520 3.30 -0.24 -10.04
N THR A 521 2.19 -0.28 -9.31
CA THR A 521 2.13 -0.78 -7.94
C THR A 521 1.79 -2.27 -7.86
N TYR A 522 0.81 -2.73 -8.63
CA TYR A 522 0.22 -4.06 -8.50
C TYR A 522 0.78 -5.03 -9.54
N ASP A 523 1.05 -6.26 -9.12
CA ASP A 523 1.48 -7.37 -9.99
C ASP A 523 0.28 -8.05 -10.66
N LEU A 524 -0.86 -8.12 -9.97
CA LEU A 524 -2.11 -8.72 -10.43
C LEU A 524 -3.29 -7.83 -10.05
N ILE A 525 -4.14 -7.51 -11.02
CA ILE A 525 -5.43 -6.85 -10.79
C ILE A 525 -6.55 -7.83 -11.12
N HIS A 526 -7.43 -8.08 -10.16
CA HIS A 526 -8.65 -8.85 -10.32
C HIS A 526 -9.86 -7.92 -10.37
N ALA A 527 -10.75 -8.15 -11.33
CA ALA A 527 -11.90 -7.32 -11.62
C ALA A 527 -13.12 -8.20 -11.87
N ASN A 528 -13.97 -8.37 -10.84
CA ASN A 528 -15.20 -9.15 -10.95
C ASN A 528 -16.42 -8.23 -11.08
N GLY A 529 -17.10 -8.28 -12.24
CA GLY A 529 -18.31 -7.51 -12.50
C GLY A 529 -18.11 -5.98 -12.50
N ILE A 530 -16.87 -5.49 -12.54
CA ILE A 530 -16.57 -4.08 -12.32
C ILE A 530 -17.11 -3.19 -13.44
N PHE A 531 -17.01 -3.65 -14.70
CA PHE A 531 -17.43 -2.86 -15.85
C PHE A 531 -18.94 -2.79 -15.94
N ARG A 532 -19.64 -3.88 -15.61
CA ARG A 532 -21.09 -3.87 -15.38
C ARG A 532 -21.50 -2.90 -14.28
N LEU A 533 -20.81 -2.93 -13.14
CA LEU A 533 -21.12 -2.08 -11.99
C LEU A 533 -21.04 -0.58 -12.35
N TYR A 534 -20.07 -0.22 -13.20
CA TYR A 534 -19.79 1.17 -13.60
C TYR A 534 -20.34 1.59 -14.97
N MET A 535 -21.02 0.71 -15.70
CA MET A 535 -21.42 0.91 -17.11
C MET A 535 -22.18 2.23 -17.38
N ASN A 536 -22.92 2.74 -16.40
CA ASN A 536 -23.71 3.97 -16.51
C ASN A 536 -23.21 5.09 -15.57
N LYS A 537 -21.97 4.99 -15.08
CA LYS A 537 -21.39 5.92 -14.10
C LYS A 537 -20.18 6.67 -14.67
N CYS A 538 -19.27 5.95 -15.33
CA CYS A 538 -18.14 6.52 -16.05
C CYS A 538 -17.72 5.59 -17.20
N LYS A 539 -16.80 6.08 -18.03
CA LYS A 539 -16.34 5.36 -19.21
C LYS A 539 -15.50 4.16 -18.81
N ALA A 540 -15.66 3.04 -19.52
CA ALA A 540 -14.83 1.86 -19.31
C ALA A 540 -13.34 2.16 -19.60
N GLU A 541 -13.09 3.07 -20.54
CA GLU A 541 -11.75 3.59 -20.87
C GLU A 541 -11.06 4.22 -19.66
N ASP A 542 -11.77 4.98 -18.83
CA ASP A 542 -11.16 5.65 -17.67
C ASP A 542 -10.74 4.61 -16.61
N ILE A 543 -11.57 3.60 -16.39
CA ILE A 543 -11.25 2.46 -15.50
C ILE A 543 -10.04 1.70 -16.03
N LEU A 544 -10.01 1.40 -17.34
CA LEU A 544 -8.91 0.68 -17.97
C LEU A 544 -7.60 1.47 -17.96
N LEU A 545 -7.64 2.79 -18.15
CA LEU A 545 -6.49 3.67 -18.03
C LEU A 545 -5.94 3.70 -16.61
N GLU A 546 -6.82 3.71 -15.61
CA GLU A 546 -6.42 3.63 -14.20
C GLU A 546 -5.80 2.26 -13.88
N MET A 547 -6.41 1.17 -14.35
CA MET A 547 -5.83 -0.18 -14.25
C MET A 547 -4.44 -0.23 -14.89
N ASP A 548 -4.26 0.31 -16.09
CA ASP A 548 -2.96 0.34 -16.75
C ASP A 548 -1.93 1.16 -15.95
N ARG A 549 -2.32 2.32 -15.43
CA ARG A 549 -1.43 3.17 -14.63
C ARG A 549 -0.89 2.41 -13.43
N ILE A 550 -1.75 1.75 -12.65
CA ILE A 550 -1.36 1.10 -11.39
C ILE A 550 -0.80 -0.31 -11.57
N LEU A 551 -0.99 -0.93 -12.73
CA LEU A 551 -0.43 -2.25 -13.06
C LEU A 551 1.06 -2.13 -13.41
N ARG A 552 1.87 -3.02 -12.83
CA ARG A 552 3.28 -3.15 -13.17
C ARG A 552 3.45 -3.56 -14.64
N PRO A 553 4.56 -3.18 -15.30
CA PRO A 553 4.92 -3.79 -16.56
C PRO A 553 5.00 -5.31 -16.40
N GLU A 554 4.48 -6.05 -17.38
CA GLU A 554 4.35 -7.52 -17.33
C GLU A 554 3.40 -8.02 -16.23
N GLY A 555 2.68 -7.12 -15.57
CA GLY A 555 1.61 -7.44 -14.64
C GLY A 555 0.42 -8.09 -15.35
N SER A 556 -0.32 -8.89 -14.58
CA SER A 556 -1.48 -9.64 -15.07
C SER A 556 -2.80 -9.01 -14.64
N VAL A 557 -3.84 -9.25 -15.42
CA VAL A 557 -5.21 -8.85 -15.12
C VAL A 557 -6.14 -10.03 -15.33
N ILE A 558 -7.10 -10.20 -14.42
CA ILE A 558 -8.18 -11.18 -14.54
C ILE A 558 -9.49 -10.42 -14.46
N ILE A 559 -10.26 -10.42 -15.54
CA ILE A 559 -11.56 -9.74 -15.62
C ILE A 559 -12.63 -10.82 -15.80
N ARG A 560 -13.53 -10.95 -14.82
CA ARG A 560 -14.69 -11.84 -14.87
C ARG A 560 -15.93 -10.98 -15.03
N ASP A 561 -16.65 -11.13 -16.13
CA ASP A 561 -17.90 -10.41 -16.38
C ASP A 561 -18.73 -11.10 -17.48
N GLN A 562 -19.91 -10.55 -17.77
CA GLN A 562 -20.74 -11.01 -18.88
C GLN A 562 -20.00 -10.91 -20.22
N VAL A 563 -20.17 -11.90 -21.09
CA VAL A 563 -19.49 -11.97 -22.40
C VAL A 563 -19.66 -10.69 -23.22
N SER A 564 -20.84 -10.09 -23.22
CA SER A 564 -21.14 -8.84 -23.95
C SER A 564 -20.34 -7.64 -23.43
N VAL A 565 -20.01 -7.63 -22.14
CA VAL A 565 -19.15 -6.61 -21.51
C VAL A 565 -17.69 -6.87 -21.86
N LEU A 566 -17.25 -8.13 -21.74
CA LEU A 566 -15.85 -8.49 -22.02
C LEU A 566 -15.46 -8.29 -23.49
N ILE A 567 -16.38 -8.44 -24.44
CA ILE A 567 -16.13 -8.12 -25.85
C ILE A 567 -15.75 -6.64 -26.01
N LYS A 568 -16.51 -5.73 -25.37
CA LYS A 568 -16.23 -4.28 -25.40
C LYS A 568 -14.90 -3.95 -24.70
N VAL A 569 -14.65 -4.57 -23.54
CA VAL A 569 -13.39 -4.41 -22.82
C VAL A 569 -12.21 -4.91 -23.67
N LYS A 570 -12.33 -6.08 -24.30
CA LYS A 570 -11.30 -6.64 -25.18
C LYS A 570 -11.04 -5.73 -26.39
N GLN A 571 -12.06 -5.10 -26.97
CA GLN A 571 -11.89 -4.12 -28.05
C GLN A 571 -11.08 -2.90 -27.59
N ILE A 572 -11.41 -2.30 -26.44
CA ILE A 572 -10.67 -1.14 -25.90
C ILE A 572 -9.23 -1.53 -25.57
N VAL A 573 -9.03 -2.65 -24.86
CA VAL A 573 -7.72 -3.18 -24.48
C VAL A 573 -6.88 -3.56 -25.70
N GLY A 574 -7.51 -3.90 -26.84
CA GLY A 574 -6.81 -4.13 -28.10
C GLY A 574 -6.06 -2.90 -28.64
N GLY A 575 -6.52 -1.69 -28.29
CA GLY A 575 -5.81 -0.44 -28.55
C GLY A 575 -4.81 -0.05 -27.47
N MET A 576 -4.77 -0.82 -26.37
CA MET A 576 -3.77 -0.71 -25.32
C MET A 576 -2.64 -1.71 -25.58
N ARG A 577 -1.49 -1.51 -24.93
CA ARG A 577 -0.32 -2.38 -25.09
C ARG A 577 -0.44 -3.67 -24.26
N TRP A 578 -1.56 -4.37 -24.35
CA TRP A 578 -1.87 -5.56 -23.55
C TRP A 578 -2.04 -6.79 -24.45
N ASN A 579 -1.61 -7.95 -23.99
CA ASN A 579 -1.95 -9.24 -24.59
C ASN A 579 -3.14 -9.83 -23.86
N THR A 580 -4.14 -10.35 -24.58
CA THR A 580 -5.38 -10.87 -23.96
C THR A 580 -5.69 -12.29 -24.38
N ARG A 581 -6.36 -13.03 -23.48
CA ARG A 581 -6.90 -14.37 -23.70
C ARG A 581 -8.24 -14.48 -23.00
N MET A 582 -9.30 -14.68 -23.76
CA MET A 582 -10.63 -14.97 -23.21
C MET A 582 -10.78 -16.48 -23.04
N VAL A 583 -11.44 -16.91 -21.96
CA VAL A 583 -11.75 -18.30 -21.67
C VAL A 583 -13.19 -18.43 -21.20
N ASP A 584 -13.74 -19.63 -21.33
CA ASP A 584 -15.04 -19.99 -20.80
C ASP A 584 -15.06 -20.02 -19.26
N HIS A 585 -16.26 -19.89 -18.71
CA HIS A 585 -16.51 -20.18 -17.29
C HIS A 585 -16.09 -21.62 -16.97
N GLU A 586 -15.62 -21.86 -15.75
CA GLU A 586 -15.23 -23.19 -15.30
C GLU A 586 -16.39 -24.19 -15.15
N ASP A 587 -17.64 -23.74 -15.32
CA ASP A 587 -18.85 -24.57 -15.37
C ASP A 587 -19.26 -24.92 -16.80
N GLY A 588 -18.50 -24.43 -17.79
CA GLY A 588 -18.67 -24.76 -19.18
C GLY A 588 -18.99 -23.55 -20.07
N PRO A 589 -19.00 -23.76 -21.38
CA PRO A 589 -19.10 -22.70 -22.39
C PRO A 589 -20.49 -22.05 -22.48
N LEU A 590 -21.54 -22.68 -21.92
CA LEU A 590 -22.91 -22.15 -21.98
C LEU A 590 -23.19 -21.07 -20.93
N VAL A 591 -22.32 -20.90 -19.93
CA VAL A 591 -22.45 -19.82 -18.96
C VAL A 591 -22.09 -18.49 -19.63
N SER A 592 -22.96 -17.49 -19.48
CA SER A 592 -22.82 -16.18 -20.14
C SER A 592 -21.67 -15.34 -19.56
N GLU A 593 -21.33 -15.57 -18.29
CA GLU A 593 -20.12 -15.02 -17.68
C GLU A 593 -18.88 -15.71 -18.22
N LYS A 594 -17.85 -14.93 -18.53
CA LYS A 594 -16.57 -15.40 -19.07
C LYS A 594 -15.43 -14.79 -18.29
N VAL A 595 -14.21 -15.23 -18.57
CA VAL A 595 -13.01 -14.69 -17.94
C VAL A 595 -12.02 -14.22 -19.01
N LEU A 596 -11.61 -12.96 -18.94
CA LEU A 596 -10.59 -12.36 -19.77
C LEU A 596 -9.30 -12.22 -18.96
N PHE A 597 -8.30 -12.99 -19.33
CA PHE A 597 -6.93 -12.84 -18.84
C PHE A 597 -6.21 -11.83 -19.72
N ALA A 598 -5.44 -10.92 -19.12
CA ALA A 598 -4.58 -10.01 -19.85
C ALA A 598 -3.22 -9.86 -19.18
N VAL A 599 -2.21 -9.49 -19.97
CA VAL A 599 -0.86 -9.17 -19.51
C VAL A 599 -0.41 -7.88 -20.18
N LYS A 600 -0.01 -6.90 -19.37
CA LYS A 600 0.52 -5.62 -19.85
C LYS A 600 1.94 -5.83 -20.41
N LYS A 601 2.21 -5.35 -21.63
CA LYS A 601 3.57 -5.42 -22.21
C LYS A 601 4.49 -4.45 -21.48
N TYR A 602 5.78 -4.81 -21.39
CA TYR A 602 6.81 -3.84 -21.01
C TYR A 602 7.10 -2.88 -22.17
N TRP A 603 7.17 -1.59 -21.87
CA TRP A 603 7.55 -0.53 -22.80
C TRP A 603 7.92 0.75 -22.04
N VAL A 604 8.78 1.59 -22.62
CA VAL A 604 9.21 2.88 -22.03
C VAL A 604 9.03 4.04 -23.03
N VAL A 605 9.16 5.29 -22.57
CA VAL A 605 9.07 6.45 -23.48
C VAL A 605 10.25 6.47 -24.44
N GLY A 606 9.95 6.70 -25.73
CA GLY A 606 10.94 6.77 -26.80
C GLY A 606 11.22 5.45 -27.50
N ASP A 607 10.66 4.33 -27.02
CA ASP A 607 10.67 3.05 -27.74
C ASP A 607 9.70 3.12 -28.92
N ASN A 608 10.15 3.67 -30.04
CA ASN A 608 9.53 3.43 -31.33
C ASN A 608 9.97 2.03 -31.80
N ASN A 609 9.31 0.97 -31.32
CA ASN A 609 9.41 -0.34 -31.96
C ASN A 609 8.67 -0.32 -33.32
N THR A 610 9.28 0.34 -34.30
CA THR A 610 8.99 0.19 -35.74
C THR A 610 10.00 -0.74 -36.41
N THR A 611 10.49 -1.74 -35.68
CA THR A 611 11.41 -2.75 -36.22
C THR A 611 10.94 -4.17 -35.94
N ASP A 612 9.78 -4.57 -36.47
CA ASP A 612 9.52 -6.00 -36.72
C ASP A 612 8.58 -6.34 -37.90
N ASN A 613 8.12 -5.38 -38.71
CA ASN A 613 7.26 -5.66 -39.88
C ASN A 613 7.90 -5.36 -41.25
N LYS A 614 9.23 -5.30 -41.36
CA LYS A 614 9.93 -5.05 -42.66
C LYS A 614 11.10 -5.99 -42.98
N LYS A 615 11.02 -7.25 -42.55
CA LYS A 615 11.88 -8.31 -43.10
C LYS A 615 11.06 -9.57 -43.37
N ASN A 616 10.18 -9.51 -44.36
CA ASN A 616 9.68 -10.68 -45.10
C ASN A 616 8.89 -10.24 -46.34
N ASN A 617 9.53 -9.40 -47.16
CA ASN A 617 9.18 -9.27 -48.57
C ASN A 617 10.38 -8.67 -49.30
N VAL A 618 10.66 -9.20 -50.51
CA VAL A 618 11.76 -8.84 -51.44
C VAL A 618 13.06 -9.60 -51.11
N ARG A 619 13.56 -10.61 -51.87
CA ARG A 619 13.57 -10.86 -53.34
C ARG A 619 13.64 -12.34 -53.70
N ASP A 620 13.08 -12.59 -54.90
CA ASP A 620 13.36 -13.56 -55.95
C ASP A 620 13.36 -15.07 -55.65
#